data_AF-A0AAR5NZ96-F1
#
_entry.id   AF-A0AAR5NZ96-F1
#
_cell.length_a   1.000
_cell.length_b   1.000
_cell.length_c   1.000
_cell.angle_alpha   90.00
_cell.angle_beta   90.00
_cell.angle_gamma   90.00
#
_symmetry.space_group_name_H-M   'P 1'
#
loop_
_entity.id
_entity.type
_entity.pdbx_description
1 polymer ?
#
loop_
_entity_poly.entity_id
_entity_poly.type
_entity_poly.pdbx_seq_one_letter_code
_entity_poly.pdbx_strand_id
1 'polypeptide(L)'
;MNKALLWGIWLVVLTLIPVCIFVGHDSLRSEYYNKYGNAFYNSLLRPTWAVCIGWIAFACSNGYGGIINTLLSLPIFQILSRFTYSVYLLHVTMLYMIIYASKTPAYFSFFHVAYSFWGITMMALAVSMFWVLAFESPVIIIEKRLLSKSQSRKLDLGQANN
;
A
#
# COMPACT_ATOMS: atom_id res chain seq x y z
N MET A 1 -4.02 -18.03 24.10
CA MET A 1 -3.41 -18.41 22.81
C MET A 1 -1.95 -18.73 23.06
N ASN A 2 -1.49 -19.93 22.69
CA ASN A 2 -0.13 -20.37 23.03
C ASN A 2 0.90 -19.48 22.30
N LYS A 3 1.89 -18.93 23.03
CA LYS A 3 2.91 -18.05 22.43
C LYS A 3 3.63 -18.73 21.25
N ALA A 4 3.82 -20.05 21.33
CA ALA A 4 4.39 -20.86 20.25
C ALA A 4 3.56 -20.86 18.95
N LEU A 5 2.23 -20.89 19.05
CA LEU A 5 1.33 -20.87 17.88
C LEU A 5 1.35 -19.50 17.20
N LEU A 6 1.46 -18.43 17.99
CA LEU A 6 1.63 -17.05 17.49
C LEU A 6 2.93 -16.87 16.71
N TRP A 7 4.05 -17.33 17.28
CA TRP A 7 5.35 -17.31 16.60
C TRP A 7 5.36 -18.16 15.34
N GLY A 8 4.70 -19.34 15.38
CA GLY A 8 4.54 -20.20 14.20
C GLY A 8 3.82 -19.50 13.06
N ILE A 9 2.69 -18.83 13.31
CA ILE A 9 1.95 -18.14 12.25
C ILE A 9 2.74 -16.94 11.71
N TRP A 10 3.50 -16.25 12.55
CA TRP A 10 4.37 -15.16 12.12
C TRP A 10 5.48 -15.62 11.17
N LEU A 11 6.14 -16.74 11.48
CA LEU A 11 7.14 -17.34 10.59
C LEU A 11 6.51 -17.83 9.28
N VAL A 12 5.30 -18.39 9.34
CA VAL A 12 4.55 -18.80 8.14
C VAL A 12 4.26 -17.58 7.25
N VAL A 13 3.77 -16.47 7.80
CA VAL A 13 3.49 -15.26 7.01
C VAL A 13 4.77 -14.66 6.42
N LEU A 14 5.85 -14.57 7.20
CA LEU A 14 7.13 -14.03 6.72
C LEU A 14 7.79 -14.90 5.65
N THR A 15 7.55 -16.21 5.66
CA THR A 15 8.08 -17.13 4.63
C THR A 15 7.19 -17.19 3.40
N LEU A 16 5.87 -17.07 3.56
CA LEU A 16 4.93 -17.10 2.45
C LEU A 16 5.11 -15.91 1.50
N ILE A 17 5.37 -14.71 2.04
CA ILE A 17 5.55 -13.48 1.23
C ILE A 17 6.70 -13.61 0.21
N PRO A 18 7.94 -13.97 0.59
CA PRO A 18 9.03 -14.14 -0.36
C PRO A 18 8.83 -15.36 -1.26
N VAL A 19 8.27 -16.47 -0.75
CA VAL A 19 7.94 -17.63 -1.59
C VAL A 19 6.99 -17.24 -2.72
N CYS A 20 5.96 -16.44 -2.43
CA CYS A 20 5.07 -15.89 -3.44
C CYS A 20 5.78 -14.99 -4.45
N ILE A 21 6.93 -14.39 -4.15
CA ILE A 21 7.68 -13.54 -5.10
C ILE A 21 8.65 -14.38 -5.93
N PHE A 22 9.39 -15.29 -5.29
CA PHE A 22 10.41 -16.11 -5.94
C PHE A 22 9.81 -17.17 -6.87
N VAL A 23 8.64 -17.74 -6.54
CA VAL A 23 7.95 -18.71 -7.40
C VAL A 23 7.58 -18.10 -8.76
N GLY A 24 7.17 -16.83 -8.79
CA GLY A 24 6.86 -16.15 -10.06
C GLY A 24 8.09 -15.86 -10.91
N HIS A 25 9.23 -15.57 -10.29
CA HIS A 25 10.47 -15.32 -11.00
C HIS A 25 11.00 -16.58 -11.70
N ASP A 26 10.90 -17.72 -11.03
CA ASP A 26 11.28 -19.02 -11.60
C ASP A 26 10.31 -19.44 -12.73
N SER A 27 9.01 -19.27 -12.52
CA SER A 27 7.96 -19.64 -13.49
C SER A 27 7.99 -18.81 -14.79
N LEU A 28 8.56 -17.60 -14.75
CA LEU A 28 8.71 -16.72 -15.93
C LEU A 28 10.00 -16.97 -16.72
N ARG A 29 11.03 -17.58 -16.13
CA ARG A 29 12.31 -17.91 -16.79
C ARG A 29 12.42 -19.38 -17.23
N SER A 30 11.52 -20.24 -16.77
CA SER A 30 11.44 -21.64 -17.17
C SER A 30 11.08 -21.80 -18.66
N GLU A 31 11.83 -22.65 -19.36
CA GLU A 31 11.63 -23.01 -20.77
C GLU A 31 10.34 -23.83 -21.01
N TYR A 32 9.75 -24.40 -19.94
CA TYR A 32 8.48 -25.13 -19.96
C TYR A 32 7.32 -24.26 -19.46
N TYR A 33 6.51 -23.74 -20.39
CA TYR A 33 5.33 -22.92 -20.09
C TYR A 33 4.13 -23.78 -19.66
N ASN A 34 3.96 -23.98 -18.35
CA ASN A 34 2.78 -24.65 -17.80
C ASN A 34 1.62 -23.66 -17.62
N LYS A 35 0.69 -23.64 -18.58
CA LYS A 35 -0.46 -22.72 -18.61
C LYS A 35 -1.34 -22.82 -17.35
N TYR A 36 -1.59 -24.03 -16.86
CA TYR A 36 -2.46 -24.24 -15.70
C TYR A 36 -1.78 -23.77 -14.41
N GLY A 37 -0.50 -24.12 -14.22
CA GLY A 37 0.27 -23.66 -13.06
C GLY A 37 0.36 -22.13 -12.98
N ASN A 38 0.62 -21.46 -14.11
CA ASN A 38 0.70 -20.00 -14.16
C ASN A 38 -0.66 -19.32 -13.91
N ALA A 39 -1.76 -19.91 -14.39
CA ALA A 39 -3.11 -19.37 -14.14
C ALA A 39 -3.47 -19.45 -12.65
N PHE A 40 -3.28 -20.61 -12.02
CA PHE A 40 -3.51 -20.78 -10.59
C PHE A 40 -2.63 -19.86 -9.75
N TYR A 41 -1.35 -19.76 -10.09
CA TYR A 41 -0.41 -18.88 -9.41
C TYR A 41 -0.86 -17.41 -9.51
N ASN A 42 -1.19 -16.91 -10.70
CA ASN A 42 -1.60 -15.52 -10.90
C ASN A 42 -2.92 -15.20 -10.17
N SER A 43 -3.85 -16.15 -10.10
CA SER A 43 -5.11 -16.01 -9.37
C SER A 43 -4.94 -16.07 -7.86
N LEU A 44 -4.03 -16.89 -7.34
CA LEU A 44 -3.84 -17.10 -5.90
C LEU A 44 -2.85 -16.12 -5.26
N LEU A 45 -1.91 -15.56 -6.03
CA LEU A 45 -0.91 -14.60 -5.54
C LEU A 45 -1.57 -13.43 -4.76
N ARG A 46 -2.58 -12.81 -5.36
CA ARG A 46 -3.27 -11.63 -4.82
C ARG A 46 -4.05 -11.93 -3.53
N PRO A 47 -4.93 -12.95 -3.47
CA PRO A 47 -5.62 -13.28 -2.24
C PRO A 47 -4.67 -13.78 -1.16
N THR A 48 -3.64 -14.56 -1.51
CA THR A 48 -2.63 -15.01 -0.53
C THR A 48 -1.89 -13.83 0.10
N TRP A 49 -1.46 -12.86 -0.72
CA TRP A 49 -0.85 -11.63 -0.22
C TRP A 49 -1.80 -10.82 0.67
N ALA A 50 -3.07 -10.70 0.28
CA ALA A 50 -4.10 -10.02 1.09
C ALA A 50 -4.35 -10.71 2.43
N VAL A 51 -4.39 -12.05 2.47
CA VAL A 51 -4.54 -12.84 3.70
C VAL A 51 -3.34 -12.64 4.63
N CYS A 52 -2.11 -12.61 4.09
CA CYS A 52 -0.91 -12.31 4.87
C CYS A 52 -0.99 -10.93 5.54
N ILE A 53 -1.38 -9.89 4.80
CA ILE A 53 -1.54 -8.54 5.34
C ILE A 53 -2.69 -8.48 6.34
N GLY A 54 -3.81 -9.15 6.05
CA GLY A 54 -4.95 -9.23 6.95
C GLY A 54 -4.59 -9.88 8.28
N TRP A 55 -3.76 -10.93 8.27
CA TRP A 55 -3.23 -11.53 9.48
C TRP A 55 -2.35 -10.56 10.28
N ILE A 56 -1.47 -9.81 9.61
CA ILE A 56 -0.62 -8.80 10.29
C ILE A 56 -1.50 -7.76 10.99
N ALA A 57 -2.54 -7.24 10.31
CA ALA A 57 -3.49 -6.29 10.89
C ALA A 57 -4.24 -6.88 12.10
N PHE A 58 -4.69 -8.14 12.00
CA PHE A 58 -5.34 -8.85 13.09
C PHE A 58 -4.40 -9.11 14.29
N ALA A 59 -3.14 -9.44 14.03
CA ALA A 59 -2.15 -9.65 15.08
C ALA A 59 -1.83 -8.33 15.81
N CYS A 60 -1.77 -7.21 15.08
CA CYS A 60 -1.62 -5.88 15.66
C CYS A 60 -2.83 -5.49 16.53
N SER A 61 -4.06 -5.74 16.09
CA SER A 61 -5.26 -5.38 16.86
C SER A 61 -5.43 -6.17 18.16
N ASN A 62 -4.94 -7.42 18.20
CA ASN A 62 -4.99 -8.27 19.40
C ASN A 62 -3.78 -8.07 20.35
N GLY A 63 -2.90 -7.10 20.09
CA GLY A 63 -1.75 -6.80 20.96
C GLY A 63 -0.58 -7.79 20.83
N TYR A 64 -0.62 -8.69 19.85
CA TYR A 64 0.45 -9.66 19.58
C TYR A 64 1.45 -9.18 18.52
N GLY A 65 1.36 -7.92 18.08
CA GLY A 65 2.17 -7.36 17.00
C GLY A 65 3.61 -6.96 17.38
N GLY A 66 3.95 -6.92 18.67
CA GLY A 66 5.32 -6.62 19.14
C GLY A 66 5.97 -5.42 18.43
N ILE A 67 7.08 -5.67 17.74
CA ILE A 67 7.85 -4.67 16.99
C ILE A 67 7.04 -4.07 15.81
N ILE A 68 6.25 -4.88 15.10
CA ILE A 68 5.42 -4.36 13.99
C ILE A 68 4.39 -3.39 14.52
N ASN A 69 3.78 -3.67 15.68
CA ASN A 69 2.83 -2.74 16.28
C ASN A 69 3.50 -1.40 16.62
N THR A 70 4.73 -1.42 17.15
CA THR A 70 5.48 -0.19 17.39
C THR A 70 5.76 0.56 16.10
N LEU A 71 6.22 -0.12 15.04
CA LEU A 71 6.47 0.50 13.73
C LEU A 71 5.20 1.09 13.13
N LEU A 72 4.09 0.34 13.09
CA LEU A 72 2.80 0.81 12.56
C LEU A 72 2.18 1.94 13.37
N SER A 73 2.47 2.01 14.68
CA SER A 73 1.99 3.09 15.55
C SER A 73 2.77 4.40 15.38
N LEU A 74 3.90 4.39 14.65
CA LEU A 74 4.68 5.60 14.42
C LEU A 74 3.90 6.58 13.51
N PRO A 75 3.89 7.88 13.83
CA PRO A 75 3.21 8.90 13.02
C PRO A 75 3.80 9.00 11.60
N ILE A 76 5.06 8.56 11.41
CA ILE A 76 5.70 8.53 10.09
C ILE A 76 4.98 7.59 9.12
N PHE A 77 4.51 6.43 9.59
CA PHE A 77 3.79 5.46 8.75
C PHE A 77 2.41 5.97 8.36
N GLN A 78 1.79 6.79 9.22
CA GLN A 78 0.52 7.43 8.90
C GLN A 78 0.68 8.45 7.76
N ILE A 79 1.76 9.24 7.78
CA ILE A 79 2.09 10.18 6.69
C ILE A 79 2.49 9.41 5.43
N LEU A 80 3.30 8.36 5.57
CA LEU A 80 3.79 7.57 4.44
C LEU A 80 2.65 6.85 3.71
N SER A 81 1.69 6.28 4.44
CA SER A 81 0.52 5.62 3.85
C SER A 81 -0.29 6.57 2.95
N ARG A 82 -0.49 7.80 3.42
CA ARG A 82 -1.18 8.86 2.69
C ARG A 82 -0.41 9.32 1.45
N PHE A 83 0.90 9.49 1.59
CA PHE A 83 1.79 9.83 0.49
C PHE A 83 1.76 8.75 -0.60
N THR A 84 1.95 7.48 -0.23
CA THR A 84 1.91 6.35 -1.17
C THR A 84 0.54 6.21 -1.84
N TYR A 85 -0.56 6.46 -1.12
CA TYR A 85 -1.90 6.46 -1.69
C TYR A 85 -2.09 7.55 -2.76
N SER A 86 -1.63 8.76 -2.47
CA SER A 86 -1.68 9.88 -3.42
C SER A 86 -0.82 9.62 -4.67
N VAL A 87 0.37 9.07 -4.49
CA VAL A 87 1.24 8.62 -5.60
C VAL A 87 0.50 7.58 -6.45
N TYR A 88 -0.12 6.57 -5.83
CA TYR A 88 -0.81 5.50 -6.54
C TYR A 88 -1.93 6.03 -7.46
N LEU A 89 -2.81 6.89 -6.94
CA LEU A 89 -3.90 7.47 -7.72
C LEU A 89 -3.40 8.30 -8.91
N LEU A 90 -2.41 9.17 -8.67
CA LEU A 90 -1.90 10.07 -9.71
C LEU A 90 -1.04 9.35 -10.74
N HIS A 91 -0.28 8.34 -10.31
CA HIS A 91 0.52 7.52 -11.21
C HIS A 91 -0.35 6.80 -12.24
N VAL A 92 -1.46 6.16 -11.82
CA VAL A 92 -2.40 5.51 -12.74
C VAL A 92 -3.03 6.53 -13.69
N THR A 93 -3.43 7.69 -13.18
CA THR A 93 -4.03 8.76 -13.99
C THR A 93 -3.04 9.29 -15.04
N MET A 94 -1.79 9.51 -14.66
CA MET A 94 -0.71 9.93 -15.57
C MET A 94 -0.44 8.88 -16.65
N LEU A 95 -0.37 7.59 -16.28
CA LEU A 95 -0.22 6.51 -17.25
C LEU A 95 -1.32 6.53 -18.31
N TYR A 96 -2.58 6.66 -17.89
CA TYR A 96 -3.69 6.77 -18.83
C TYR A 96 -3.56 7.98 -19.75
N MET A 97 -3.25 9.17 -19.22
CA MET A 97 -3.05 10.37 -20.04
C MET A 97 -1.95 10.17 -21.09
N ILE A 98 -0.83 9.58 -20.70
CA ILE A 98 0.30 9.33 -21.61
C ILE A 98 -0.11 8.33 -22.70
N ILE A 99 -0.83 7.26 -22.33
CA ILE A 99 -1.31 6.25 -23.28
C ILE A 99 -2.30 6.88 -24.28
N TYR A 100 -3.25 7.69 -23.82
CA TYR A 100 -4.21 8.38 -24.71
C TYR A 100 -3.56 9.44 -25.59
N ALA A 101 -2.50 10.11 -25.11
CA ALA A 101 -1.72 11.06 -25.89
C ALA A 101 -0.78 10.39 -26.90
N SER A 102 -0.37 9.15 -26.64
CA SER A 102 0.54 8.40 -27.50
C SER A 102 -0.16 7.91 -28.76
N LYS A 103 0.13 8.56 -29.90
CA LYS A 103 -0.39 8.18 -31.23
C LYS A 103 0.59 7.35 -32.07
N THR A 104 1.79 7.08 -31.56
CA THR A 104 2.86 6.37 -32.26
C THR A 104 3.24 5.06 -31.55
N PRO A 105 3.59 3.99 -32.29
CA PRO A 105 4.07 2.76 -31.68
C PRO A 105 5.43 3.00 -31.00
N ALA A 106 5.54 2.60 -29.74
CA ALA A 106 6.78 2.71 -28.99
C ALA A 106 7.82 1.71 -29.49
N TYR A 107 9.03 2.19 -29.79
CA TYR A 107 10.16 1.32 -30.12
C TYR A 107 10.68 0.63 -28.85
N PHE A 108 10.65 -0.70 -28.84
CA PHE A 108 11.16 -1.50 -27.72
C PHE A 108 12.69 -1.49 -27.71
N SER A 109 13.26 -0.59 -26.92
CA SER A 109 14.67 -0.60 -26.56
C SER A 109 14.80 -0.48 -25.04
N PHE A 110 15.71 -1.25 -24.44
CA PHE A 110 15.89 -1.28 -22.99
C PHE A 110 16.16 0.12 -22.41
N PHE A 111 16.97 0.92 -23.10
CA PHE A 111 17.25 2.30 -22.71
C PHE A 111 16.01 3.21 -22.78
N HIS A 112 15.20 3.06 -23.82
CA HIS A 112 13.95 3.83 -23.95
C HIS A 112 12.95 3.49 -22.85
N VAL A 113 12.77 2.19 -22.55
CA VAL A 113 11.86 1.74 -21.49
C VAL A 113 12.34 2.21 -20.12
N ALA A 114 13.64 2.10 -19.83
CA ALA A 114 14.21 2.56 -18.56
C ALA A 114 14.08 4.08 -18.38
N TYR A 115 14.33 4.85 -19.45
CA TYR A 115 14.17 6.30 -19.44
C TYR A 115 12.71 6.72 -19.23
N SER A 116 11.77 6.13 -19.97
CA SER A 116 10.34 6.40 -19.82
C SER A 116 9.83 6.00 -18.43
N PHE A 117 10.27 4.85 -17.90
CA PHE A 117 9.90 4.41 -16.56
C PHE A 117 10.34 5.42 -15.49
N TRP A 118 11.61 5.81 -15.49
CA TRP A 118 12.11 6.79 -14.52
C TRP A 118 11.46 8.16 -14.71
N GLY A 119 11.26 8.60 -15.95
CA GLY A 119 10.60 9.87 -16.25
C GLY A 119 9.18 9.94 -15.71
N ILE A 120 8.36 8.92 -15.99
CA ILE A 120 6.97 8.85 -15.53
C ILE A 120 6.92 8.74 -14.01
N THR A 121 7.81 7.94 -13.41
CA THR A 121 7.88 7.75 -11.95
C THR A 121 8.24 9.06 -11.25
N MET A 122 9.26 9.77 -11.73
CA MET A 122 9.69 11.07 -11.16
C MET A 122 8.61 12.14 -11.31
N MET A 123 7.95 12.19 -12.46
CA MET A 123 6.84 13.11 -12.71
C MET A 123 5.67 12.83 -11.76
N ALA A 124 5.29 11.56 -11.60
CA ALA A 124 4.21 11.14 -10.72
C ALA A 124 4.53 11.46 -9.24
N LEU A 125 5.77 11.23 -8.80
CA LEU A 125 6.24 11.58 -7.47
C LEU A 125 6.16 13.10 -7.22
N ALA A 126 6.66 13.92 -8.15
CA ALA A 126 6.61 15.37 -8.03
C ALA A 126 5.16 15.88 -7.94
N VAL A 127 4.28 15.45 -8.85
CA VAL A 127 2.87 15.87 -8.87
C VAL A 127 2.13 15.39 -7.62
N SER A 128 2.42 14.18 -7.15
CA SER A 128 1.82 13.67 -5.91
C SER A 128 2.22 14.46 -4.67
N MET A 129 3.47 14.93 -4.60
CA MET A 129 3.94 15.77 -3.51
C MET A 129 3.17 17.09 -3.48
N PHE A 130 2.99 17.74 -4.64
CA PHE A 130 2.16 18.94 -4.73
C PHE A 130 0.71 18.67 -4.35
N TRP A 131 0.14 17.54 -4.78
CA TRP A 131 -1.23 17.16 -4.47
C TRP A 131 -1.48 16.95 -2.98
N VAL A 132 -0.58 16.22 -2.31
CA VAL A 132 -0.62 15.99 -0.86
C VAL A 132 -0.53 17.32 -0.11
N LEU A 133 0.38 18.22 -0.50
CA LEU A 133 0.52 19.52 0.14
C LEU A 133 -0.70 20.42 -0.09
N ALA A 134 -1.29 20.41 -1.28
CA ALA A 134 -2.43 21.26 -1.63
C ALA A 134 -3.75 20.77 -1.02
N PHE A 135 -3.99 19.46 -0.97
CA PHE A 135 -5.29 18.90 -0.56
C PHE A 135 -5.26 18.24 0.81
N GLU A 136 -4.23 17.44 1.15
CA GLU A 136 -4.24 16.77 2.47
C GLU A 136 -3.96 17.73 3.61
N SER A 137 -3.04 18.68 3.45
CA SER A 137 -2.72 19.68 4.49
C SER A 137 -3.95 20.46 4.99
N PRO A 138 -4.79 21.07 4.12
CA PRO A 138 -5.99 21.77 4.58
C PRO A 138 -7.04 20.82 5.14
N VAL A 139 -7.21 19.61 4.58
CA VAL A 139 -8.18 18.62 5.06
C VAL A 139 -7.85 18.20 6.50
N ILE A 140 -6.58 17.99 6.83
CA ILE A 140 -6.13 17.65 8.19
C ILE A 140 -6.45 18.76 9.18
N ILE A 141 -6.28 20.03 8.77
CA ILE A 141 -6.59 21.19 9.62
C ILE A 141 -8.10 21.26 9.88
N ILE A 142 -8.92 21.04 8.85
CA ILE A 142 -10.38 21.05 8.96
C ILE A 142 -10.86 19.90 9.86
N GLU A 143 -10.34 18.69 9.66
CA GLU A 143 -10.66 17.52 10.47
C GLU A 143 -10.35 17.75 11.95
N LYS A 144 -9.16 18.29 12.26
CA LYS A 144 -8.78 18.65 13.64
C LYS A 144 -9.72 19.68 14.26
N ARG A 145 -10.14 20.70 13.51
CA ARG A 145 -11.08 21.70 14.04
C ARG A 145 -12.49 21.12 14.27
N LEU A 146 -12.98 20.27 13.36
CA LEU A 146 -14.30 19.65 13.49
C LEU A 146 -14.34 18.66 14.67
N LEU A 147 -13.32 17.81 14.80
CA LEU A 147 -13.23 16.83 15.89
C LEU A 147 -13.04 17.52 17.26
N SER A 148 -12.20 18.56 17.33
CA SER A 148 -12.03 19.35 18.57
C SER A 148 -13.34 20.03 18.99
N LYS A 149 -14.10 20.58 18.04
CA LYS A 149 -15.42 21.18 18.31
C LYS A 149 -16.46 20.16 18.78
N SER A 150 -16.42 18.94 18.21
CA SER A 150 -17.30 17.84 18.62
C SER A 150 -16.99 17.34 20.04
N GLN A 151 -15.71 17.30 20.43
CA GLN A 151 -15.29 16.86 21.77
C GLN A 151 -15.63 17.89 22.85
N SER A 152 -15.43 19.19 22.58
CA SER A 152 -15.84 20.27 23.49
C SER A 152 -17.36 20.26 23.74
N ARG A 153 -18.16 20.06 22.67
CA ARG A 153 -19.62 19.95 22.78
C ARG A 153 -20.08 18.76 23.63
N LYS A 154 -19.37 17.62 23.59
CA LYS A 154 -19.69 16.45 24.43
C LYS A 154 -19.38 16.71 25.91
N LEU A 155 -18.34 17.48 26.21
CA LEU A 155 -17.99 17.89 27.58
C LEU A 155 -19.03 18.86 28.16
N ASP A 156 -19.48 19.85 27.37
CA ASP A 156 -20.50 20.81 27.81
C ASP A 156 -21.85 20.15 28.11
N LEU A 157 -22.26 19.17 27.30
CA LEU A 157 -23.51 18.40 27.51
C LEU A 157 -23.42 17.43 28.70
N GLY A 158 -22.22 16.92 29.03
CA GLY A 158 -22.01 16.07 30.21
C GLY A 158 -21.99 16.86 31.52
N GLN A 159 -21.64 18.14 31.49
CA GLN A 159 -21.69 19.04 32.64
C GLN A 159 -23.10 19.61 32.89
N ALA A 160 -23.94 19.73 31.85
CA ALA A 160 -25.33 20.18 31.98
C ALA A 160 -26.31 19.10 32.46
N ASN A 161 -25.88 17.83 32.52
CA ASN A 161 -26.70 16.68 32.92
C ASN A 161 -26.27 16.06 34.27
N ASN A 162 -25.38 16.74 35.00
CA ASN A 162 -25.05 16.47 36.41
C ASN A 162 -25.46 17.70 37.25
#